data_AF-A0A7W1CXY6-F1
#
_entry.id   AF-A0A7W1CXY6-F1
#
_cell.length_a   1.000
_cell.length_b   1.000
_cell.length_c   1.000
_cell.angle_alpha   90.00
_cell.angle_beta   90.00
_cell.angle_gamma   90.00
#
_symmetry.space_group_name_H-M   'P 1'
#
loop_
_entity.id
_entity.type
_entity.pdbx_description
1 polymer ?
#
loop_
_entity_poly.entity_id
_entity_poly.type
_entity_poly.pdbx_seq_one_letter_code
_entity_poly.pdbx_strand_id
1 'polypeptide(L)' 'MNFKAAAREVLEEVGHPLHYSDITEIALQSGYLQSAGRTPQNTMRARLSVDVRDNPATLFFQSAPGVYGLKKTL' A
#
# COMPACT_ATOMS: atom_id res chain seq x y z
N MET A 1 4.79 -0.29 -12.58
CA MET A 1 4.75 -0.93 -11.23
C MET A 1 3.32 -1.37 -10.94
N ASN A 2 3.10 -2.35 -10.04
CA ASN A 2 1.75 -2.70 -9.57
C ASN A 2 1.43 -2.03 -8.22
N PHE A 3 0.17 -2.04 -7.79
CA PHE A 3 -0.29 -1.38 -6.55
C PHE A 3 0.49 -1.78 -5.30
N LYS A 4 0.79 -3.08 -5.09
CA LYS A 4 1.51 -3.52 -3.90
C LYS A 4 2.96 -3.05 -3.92
N ALA A 5 3.61 -3.13 -5.09
CA ALA A 5 4.97 -2.64 -5.25
C ALA A 5 5.04 -1.11 -5.01
N ALA A 6 4.09 -0.34 -5.53
CA ALA A 6 4.03 1.10 -5.27
C ALA A 6 3.76 1.42 -3.78
N ALA A 7 2.89 0.66 -3.12
CA ALA A 7 2.65 0.80 -1.69
C ALA A 7 3.90 0.53 -0.86
N ARG A 8 4.74 -0.44 -1.27
CA ARG A 8 6.01 -0.73 -0.63
C ARG A 8 6.95 0.47 -0.72
N GLU A 9 7.17 1.04 -1.90
CA GLU A 9 8.03 2.23 -2.07
C GLU A 9 7.58 3.36 -1.16
N VAL A 10 6.29 3.70 -1.18
CA VAL A 10 5.75 4.77 -0.34
C VAL A 10 6.01 4.49 1.15
N LEU A 11 5.69 3.29 1.62
CA LEU A 11 5.85 2.95 3.04
C LEU A 11 7.31 2.83 3.49
N GLU A 12 8.23 2.47 2.58
CA GLU A 12 9.67 2.52 2.82
C GLU A 12 10.16 3.97 2.95
N GLU A 13 9.69 4.87 2.08
CA GLU A 13 10.07 6.29 2.12
C GLU A 13 9.55 7.03 3.35
N VAL A 14 8.27 6.87 3.71
CA VAL A 14 7.72 7.54 4.90
C VAL A 14 8.15 6.87 6.21
N GLY A 15 8.48 5.58 6.20
CA GLY A 15 8.98 4.86 7.38
C GLY A 15 7.94 4.63 8.49
N HIS A 16 6.65 4.87 8.24
CA HIS A 16 5.57 4.61 9.19
C HIS A 16 4.27 4.17 8.48
N PRO A 17 3.32 3.53 9.20
CA PRO A 17 2.05 3.15 8.60
C PRO A 17 1.23 4.36 8.11
N LEU A 18 0.45 4.15 7.05
CA LEU A 18 -0.41 5.16 6.43
C LEU A 18 -1.77 4.57 6.02
N HIS A 19 -2.79 5.43 5.94
CA HIS A 19 -4.07 5.03 5.38
C HIS A 19 -3.94 4.76 3.87
N TYR A 20 -4.66 3.78 3.33
CA TYR A 20 -4.53 3.38 1.93
C TYR A 20 -4.82 4.52 0.92
N SER A 21 -5.63 5.51 1.30
CA SER A 21 -5.86 6.70 0.47
C SER A 21 -4.57 7.47 0.26
N ASP A 22 -3.84 7.69 1.35
CA ASP A 22 -2.64 8.52 1.37
C ASP A 22 -1.49 7.79 0.68
N ILE A 23 -1.39 6.46 0.90
CA ILE A 23 -0.47 5.60 0.14
C ILE A 23 -0.73 5.72 -1.36
N THR A 24 -2.01 5.73 -1.78
CA THR A 24 -2.36 5.84 -3.20
C THR A 24 -2.01 7.21 -3.76
N GLU A 25 -2.30 8.29 -3.01
CA GLU A 25 -2.03 9.65 -3.44
C GLU A 25 -0.54 9.91 -3.59
N ILE A 26 0.27 9.54 -2.59
CA ILE A 26 1.74 9.65 -2.66
C ILE A 26 2.27 8.81 -3.82
N ALA A 27 1.78 7.58 -3.99
CA ALA A 27 2.23 6.74 -5.10
C ALA A 27 1.93 7.34 -6.48
N LEU A 28 0.81 8.05 -6.65
CA LEU A 28 0.49 8.78 -7.88
C LEU A 28 1.39 10.00 -8.06
N GLN A 29 1.59 10.79 -7.00
CA GLN A 29 2.40 12.00 -7.01
C GLN A 29 3.89 11.70 -7.28
N SER A 30 4.42 10.65 -6.68
CA SER A 30 5.80 10.18 -6.88
C SER A 30 6.00 9.39 -8.18
N GLY A 31 4.93 9.14 -8.95
CA GLY A 31 5.01 8.39 -10.20
C GLY A 31 5.19 6.88 -10.05
N TYR A 32 5.19 6.35 -8.82
CA TYR A 32 5.24 4.91 -8.53
C TYR A 32 4.01 4.17 -9.02
N LEU A 33 2.88 4.86 -9.09
CA LEU A 33 1.63 4.34 -9.59
C LEU A 33 1.12 5.23 -10.72
N GLN A 34 0.66 4.59 -11.79
CA GLN A 34 -0.17 5.22 -12.81
C GLN A 34 -1.51 4.50 -12.83
N SER A 35 -2.60 5.25 -12.95
CA SER A 35 -3.95 4.67 -13.03
C SER A 35 -4.78 5.38 -14.08
N ALA A 36 -5.40 4.60 -14.97
CA ALA A 36 -6.44 5.08 -15.88
C ALA A 36 -7.86 4.96 -15.29
N GLY A 37 -7.99 4.43 -14.05
CA GLY A 37 -9.26 4.19 -13.39
C GLY A 37 -9.72 5.37 -12.53
N ARG A 38 -11.02 5.45 -12.26
CA ARG A 38 -11.63 6.54 -11.48
C ARG A 38 -11.33 6.48 -9.98
N THR A 39 -11.08 5.29 -9.42
CA THR A 39 -10.93 5.08 -7.97
C THR A 39 -9.73 4.18 -7.64
N PRO A 40 -8.48 4.60 -7.90
CA PRO A 40 -7.29 3.80 -7.60
C PRO A 40 -7.17 3.42 -6.12
N GLN A 41 -7.71 4.24 -5.21
CA GLN A 41 -7.69 4.00 -3.76
C GLN A 41 -8.45 2.70 -3.39
N ASN A 42 -9.58 2.42 -4.06
CA ASN A 42 -10.33 1.18 -3.84
C ASN A 42 -9.51 -0.06 -4.24
N THR A 43 -8.77 0.05 -5.35
CA THR A 43 -7.85 -1.00 -5.80
C THR A 43 -6.69 -1.17 -4.81
N MET A 44 -6.07 -0.07 -4.36
CA MET A 44 -5.02 -0.11 -3.35
C MET A 44 -5.50 -0.83 -2.08
N ARG A 45 -6.65 -0.42 -1.54
CA ARG A 45 -7.27 -1.04 -0.36
C ARG A 45 -7.48 -2.53 -0.56
N ALA A 46 -8.08 -2.93 -1.67
CA ALA A 46 -8.38 -4.33 -1.95
C ALA A 46 -7.11 -5.17 -2.07
N ARG A 47 -6.07 -4.66 -2.77
CA ARG A 47 -4.81 -5.38 -2.95
C ARG A 47 -4.05 -5.56 -1.64
N LEU A 48 -4.00 -4.52 -0.79
CA LEU A 48 -3.37 -4.63 0.53
C LEU A 48 -4.17 -5.52 1.48
N SER A 49 -5.50 -5.40 1.50
CA SER A 49 -6.36 -6.23 2.37
C SER A 49 -6.26 -7.71 2.04
N VAL A 50 -6.33 -8.06 0.75
CA VAL A 50 -6.22 -9.46 0.29
C VAL A 50 -4.83 -10.00 0.59
N ASP A 51 -3.77 -9.23 0.36
CA ASP A 51 -2.41 -9.70 0.64
C ASP A 51 -2.17 -9.91 2.14
N VAL A 52 -2.60 -8.97 2.98
CA VAL A 52 -2.48 -9.12 4.45
C VAL A 52 -3.25 -10.33 4.97
N ARG A 53 -4.42 -10.64 4.40
CA ARG A 53 -5.28 -11.74 4.83
C ARG A 53 -4.82 -13.11 4.33
N ASP A 54 -4.47 -13.20 3.04
CA ASP A 54 -4.35 -14.47 2.33
C ASP A 54 -2.90 -14.86 2.03
N ASN A 55 -1.91 -13.97 2.23
CA ASN A 55 -0.50 -14.24 1.97
C ASN A 55 0.31 -14.22 3.28
N PRO A 56 0.64 -15.39 3.87
CA PRO A 56 1.45 -15.47 5.10
C PRO A 56 2.84 -14.82 4.97
N ALA A 57 3.40 -14.82 3.76
CA ALA A 57 4.71 -14.24 3.45
C ALA A 57 4.63 -12.74 3.08
N THR A 58 3.47 -12.10 3.22
CA THR A 58 3.31 -10.66 2.96
C THR A 58 4.27 -9.83 3.82
N LEU A 59 4.84 -8.78 3.22
CA LEU A 59 5.65 -7.78 3.90
C LEU A 59 4.78 -6.73 4.62
N PHE A 60 3.48 -6.67 4.32
CA PHE A 60 2.58 -5.67 4.88
C PHE A 60 1.95 -6.15 6.18
N PHE A 61 1.53 -5.22 7.02
CA PHE A 61 0.61 -5.47 8.14
C PHE A 61 -0.45 -4.37 8.21
N GLN A 62 -1.61 -4.69 8.78
CA GLN A 62 -2.67 -3.71 9.05
C GLN A 62 -2.63 -3.31 10.52
N SER A 63 -2.35 -2.04 10.81
CA SER A 63 -2.27 -1.51 12.19
C SER A 63 -3.62 -1.04 12.73
N ALA A 64 -4.49 -0.58 11.84
CA ALA A 64 -5.85 -0.13 12.10
C ALA A 64 -6.69 -0.30 10.83
N PRO A 65 -8.03 -0.18 10.87
CA PRO A 65 -8.87 -0.24 9.68
C PRO A 65 -8.36 0.70 8.57
N GLY A 66 -7.98 0.11 7.43
CA GLY A 66 -7.45 0.84 6.28
C GLY A 66 -6.02 1.39 6.41
N VAL A 67 -5.33 1.19 7.54
CA VAL A 67 -3.97 1.68 7.79
C VAL A 67 -2.95 0.55 7.68
N TYR A 68 -1.98 0.69 6.78
CA TYR A 68 -1.00 -0.35 6.45
C TYR A 68 0.43 0.14 6.68
N GLY A 69 1.30 -0.77 7.13
CA GLY A 69 2.74 -0.55 7.27
C GLY A 69 3.55 -1.76 6.78
N LEU A 70 4.87 -1.67 6.87
CA LEU A 70 5.80 -2.74 6.52
C LEU A 70 6.34 -3.44 7.77
N LYS A 71 6.36 -4.78 7.74
CA LYS A 71 7.04 -5.59 8.75
C LYS A 71 8.53 -5.26 8.68
N LYS A 72 9.17 -4.98 9.82
CA LYS A 72 10.63 -4.84 9.85
C LYS A 72 11.24 -6.21 9.56
N THR A 73 12.06 -6.30 8.52
CA THR A 73 12.99 -7.41 8.36
C THR A 73 14.09 -7.23 9.40
N LEU A 74 14.15 -8.13 10.37
CA LEU A 74 15.29 -8.26 11.28
C LEU A 74 16.43 -9.01 10.56
#